data_AF-A0A7W4FYZ5-F1
#
_entry.id   AF-A0A7W4FYZ5-F1
#
_cell.length_a   1.000
_cell.length_b   1.000
_cell.length_c   1.000
_cell.angle_alpha   90.00
_cell.angle_beta   90.00
_cell.angle_gamma   90.00
#
_symmetry.space_group_name_H-M   'P 1'
#
loop_
_entity.id
_entity.type
_entity.pdbx_description
1 polymer ?
#
loop_
_entity_poly.entity_id
_entity_poly.type
_entity_poly.pdbx_seq_one_letter_code
_entity_poly.pdbx_strand_id
1 'polypeptide(L)'
;MNLDELAAEYDEAINAEDKNSAHHKINEIIRFVASNFPRDNPEALAWFTAALQDKRKKWFVAKVMSKVNPLPKSLLKDLVLASMLEPNPSSNKFLILPCVKTYGKEMVKETMLKYSTHPQVIENDGFNKVAYWVGLRNV
;
A
#
# COMPACT_ATOMS: atom_id res chain seq x y z
N MET A 1 2.13 -0.33 -20.21
CA MET A 1 1.67 0.71 -19.27
C MET A 1 2.90 1.36 -18.65
N ASN A 2 3.03 2.69 -18.74
CA ASN A 2 4.14 3.42 -18.13
C ASN A 2 3.79 3.80 -16.68
N LEU A 3 4.26 3.02 -15.71
CA LEU A 3 3.88 3.20 -14.30
C LEU A 3 4.56 4.40 -13.64
N ASP A 4 5.76 4.79 -14.08
CA ASP A 4 6.45 5.96 -13.54
C ASP A 4 5.73 7.26 -13.90
N GLU A 5 5.27 7.37 -15.15
CA GLU A 5 4.48 8.51 -15.63
C GLU A 5 3.14 8.60 -14.90
N LEU A 6 2.41 7.49 -14.77
CA LEU A 6 1.13 7.46 -14.06
C LEU A 6 1.27 7.79 -12.57
N ALA A 7 2.37 7.36 -11.93
CA ALA A 7 2.65 7.71 -10.55
C ALA A 7 3.01 9.19 -10.38
N ALA A 8 3.72 9.78 -11.36
CA ALA A 8 4.00 11.21 -11.38
C ALA A 8 2.73 12.04 -11.59
N GLU A 9 1.89 11.68 -12.57
CA GLU A 9 0.58 12.33 -12.78
C GLU A 9 -0.32 12.23 -11.55
N TYR A 10 -0.27 11.11 -10.83
CA TYR A 10 -0.99 10.94 -9.57
C TYR A 10 -0.46 11.88 -8.47
N ASP A 11 0.86 12.01 -8.33
CA ASP A 11 1.48 12.92 -7.35
C ASP A 11 1.13 14.37 -7.66
N GLU A 12 1.20 14.78 -8.93
CA GLU A 12 0.79 16.10 -9.39
C GLU A 12 -0.69 16.36 -9.09
N ALA A 13 -1.58 15.41 -9.40
CA ALA A 13 -3.00 15.56 -9.14
C ALA A 13 -3.33 15.67 -7.65
N ILE A 14 -2.63 14.95 -6.76
CA ILE A 14 -2.81 15.09 -5.30
C ILE A 14 -2.46 16.50 -4.82
N ASN A 15 -1.42 17.09 -5.40
CA ASN A 15 -0.89 18.38 -5.00
C ASN A 15 -1.57 19.58 -5.69
N ALA A 16 -2.43 19.33 -6.69
CA ALA A 16 -3.14 20.37 -7.42
C ALA A 16 -4.10 21.20 -6.53
N GLU A 17 -4.24 22.49 -6.85
CA GLU A 17 -5.12 23.42 -6.14
C GLU A 17 -6.60 23.13 -6.42
N ASP A 18 -6.97 22.90 -7.68
CA ASP A 18 -8.32 22.50 -8.08
C ASP A 18 -8.62 21.06 -7.66
N LYS A 19 -9.27 20.92 -6.49
CA LYS A 19 -9.61 19.63 -5.90
C LYS A 19 -10.62 18.81 -6.70
N ASN A 20 -11.49 19.45 -7.49
CA ASN A 20 -12.50 18.72 -8.26
C ASN A 20 -11.83 18.03 -9.45
N SER A 21 -11.08 18.79 -10.25
CA SER A 21 -10.33 18.24 -11.39
C SER A 21 -9.31 17.20 -10.94
N ALA A 22 -8.61 17.47 -9.83
CA ALA A 22 -7.69 16.52 -9.19
C ALA A 22 -8.37 15.18 -8.85
N HIS A 23 -9.56 15.23 -8.23
CA HIS A 23 -10.27 14.01 -7.85
C HIS A 23 -10.66 13.16 -9.06
N HIS A 24 -11.12 13.80 -10.14
CA HIS A 24 -11.44 13.10 -11.39
C HIS A 24 -10.20 12.44 -12.00
N LYS A 25 -9.09 13.18 -12.10
CA LYS A 25 -7.83 12.67 -12.66
C LYS A 25 -7.26 11.51 -11.83
N ILE A 26 -7.26 11.62 -10.49
CA ILE A 26 -6.84 10.53 -9.61
C ILE A 26 -7.69 9.28 -9.85
N ASN A 27 -9.02 9.43 -9.91
CA ASN A 27 -9.89 8.28 -10.12
C ASN A 27 -9.69 7.63 -11.49
N GLU A 28 -9.46 8.43 -12.53
CA GLU A 28 -9.16 7.96 -13.88
C GLU A 28 -7.88 7.11 -13.89
N ILE A 29 -6.77 7.66 -13.39
CA ILE A 29 -5.47 6.97 -13.32
C ILE A 29 -5.61 5.65 -12.55
N ILE A 30 -6.20 5.70 -11.36
CA ILE A 30 -6.30 4.52 -10.49
C ILE A 30 -7.19 3.44 -11.09
N ARG A 31 -8.29 3.82 -11.77
CA ARG A 31 -9.14 2.87 -12.48
C ARG A 31 -8.40 2.25 -13.67
N PHE A 32 -7.68 3.05 -14.44
CA PHE A 32 -6.90 2.56 -15.58
C PHE A 32 -5.87 1.51 -15.13
N VAL A 33 -5.09 1.82 -14.09
CA VAL A 33 -4.06 0.90 -13.57
C VAL A 33 -4.69 -0.36 -12.97
N ALA A 34 -5.78 -0.21 -12.19
CA ALA A 34 -6.46 -1.37 -11.59
C ALA A 34 -7.07 -2.31 -12.63
N SER A 35 -7.64 -1.77 -13.72
CA SER A 35 -8.20 -2.57 -14.82
C SER A 35 -7.14 -3.26 -15.67
N ASN A 36 -5.94 -2.68 -15.74
CA ASN A 36 -4.79 -3.23 -16.47
C ASN A 36 -3.73 -3.83 -15.53
N PHE A 37 -4.16 -4.23 -14.33
CA PHE A 37 -3.23 -4.68 -13.31
C PHE A 37 -2.53 -5.98 -13.77
N PRO A 38 -1.19 -6.07 -13.64
CA PRO A 38 -0.47 -7.24 -14.13
C PRO A 38 -0.85 -8.51 -13.38
N ARG A 39 -0.57 -9.66 -14.00
CA ARG A 39 -0.76 -10.97 -13.36
C ARG A 39 0.10 -11.06 -12.10
N ASP A 40 -0.38 -11.84 -11.12
CA ASP A 40 0.34 -12.11 -9.88
C ASP A 40 1.60 -12.94 -10.14
N ASN A 41 2.69 -12.25 -10.47
CA ASN A 41 4.02 -12.81 -10.58
C ASN A 41 5.06 -11.76 -10.14
N PRO A 42 6.18 -12.17 -9.53
CA PRO A 42 7.17 -11.23 -8.98
C PRO A 42 7.79 -10.30 -10.03
N GLU A 43 8.04 -10.77 -11.25
CA GLU A 43 8.69 -9.97 -12.30
C GLU A 43 7.79 -8.82 -12.78
N ALA A 44 6.52 -9.12 -13.09
CA ALA A 44 5.54 -8.14 -13.52
C ALA A 44 5.13 -7.18 -12.39
N LEU A 45 5.35 -7.57 -11.13
CA LEU A 45 5.05 -6.77 -9.94
C LEU A 45 6.28 -6.04 -9.38
N ALA A 46 7.47 -6.22 -9.97
CA ALA A 46 8.71 -5.64 -9.47
C ALA A 46 8.63 -4.11 -9.29
N TRP A 47 7.95 -3.42 -10.20
CA TRP A 47 7.74 -1.98 -10.08
C TRP A 47 6.93 -1.61 -8.83
N PHE A 48 5.87 -2.36 -8.50
CA PHE A 48 5.05 -2.10 -7.32
C PHE A 48 5.83 -2.38 -6.03
N THR A 49 6.62 -3.46 -5.98
CA THR A 49 7.51 -3.76 -4.86
C THR A 49 8.52 -2.63 -4.64
N ALA A 50 9.17 -2.14 -5.70
CA ALA A 50 10.10 -1.02 -5.60
C ALA A 50 9.39 0.28 -5.17
N ALA A 51 8.22 0.57 -5.73
CA ALA A 51 7.43 1.76 -5.40
C ALA A 51 6.96 1.79 -3.93
N LEU A 52 6.74 0.63 -3.30
CA LEU A 52 6.36 0.54 -1.89
C LEU A 52 7.49 0.96 -0.92
N GLN A 53 8.74 0.94 -1.38
CA GLN A 53 9.89 1.41 -0.60
C GLN A 53 10.11 2.93 -0.76
N ASP A 54 9.53 3.54 -1.79
CA ASP A 54 9.63 4.97 -2.03
C ASP A 54 8.64 5.77 -1.16
N LYS A 55 9.10 6.91 -0.62
CA LYS A 55 8.31 7.73 0.31
C LYS A 55 7.01 8.29 -0.31
N ARG A 56 6.99 8.52 -1.62
CA ARG A 56 5.86 9.10 -2.36
C ARG A 56 5.10 8.04 -3.15
N LYS A 57 5.80 7.23 -3.96
CA LYS A 57 5.15 6.25 -4.86
C LYS A 57 4.35 5.18 -4.12
N LYS A 58 4.67 4.88 -2.86
CA LYS A 58 3.89 3.93 -2.05
C LYS A 58 2.42 4.32 -1.91
N TRP A 59 2.09 5.62 -1.95
CA TRP A 59 0.70 6.10 -1.84
C TRP A 59 -0.10 5.84 -3.10
N PHE A 60 0.57 5.94 -4.26
CA PHE A 60 -0.01 5.50 -5.52
C PHE A 60 -0.33 4.00 -5.47
N VAL A 61 0.62 3.17 -5.01
CA VAL A 61 0.39 1.72 -4.85
C VAL A 61 -0.77 1.45 -3.89
N ALA A 62 -0.79 2.09 -2.72
CA ALA A 62 -1.87 1.95 -1.74
C ALA A 62 -3.24 2.27 -2.36
N LYS A 63 -3.32 3.33 -3.17
CA LYS A 63 -4.55 3.73 -3.85
C LYS A 63 -4.97 2.74 -4.93
N VAL A 64 -4.04 2.18 -5.71
CA VAL A 64 -4.33 1.11 -6.67
C VAL A 64 -4.82 -0.15 -5.94
N MET A 65 -4.15 -0.55 -4.86
CA MET A 65 -4.53 -1.72 -4.06
C MET A 65 -5.90 -1.58 -3.38
N SER A 66 -6.41 -0.35 -3.21
CA SER A 66 -7.78 -0.14 -2.76
C SER A 66 -8.84 -0.57 -3.79
N LYS A 67 -8.45 -0.74 -5.06
CA LYS A 67 -9.33 -1.15 -6.17
C LYS A 67 -9.06 -2.57 -6.67
N VAL A 68 -7.84 -3.07 -6.52
CA VAL A 68 -7.48 -4.44 -6.89
C VAL A 68 -7.99 -5.42 -5.84
N ASN A 69 -8.86 -6.35 -6.25
CA ASN A 69 -9.38 -7.42 -5.39
C ASN A 69 -9.63 -8.68 -6.23
N PRO A 70 -9.02 -9.83 -5.90
CA PRO A 70 -8.12 -10.06 -4.76
C PRO A 70 -6.78 -9.33 -4.90
N LEU A 71 -6.19 -8.95 -3.76
CA LEU A 71 -4.81 -8.46 -3.70
C LEU A 71 -3.84 -9.56 -4.18
N PRO A 72 -2.75 -9.23 -4.91
CA PRO A 72 -1.78 -10.22 -5.38
C PRO A 72 -0.91 -10.76 -4.24
N LYS A 73 -0.73 -12.08 -4.16
CA LYS A 73 0.03 -12.73 -3.09
C LYS A 73 1.48 -12.29 -3.08
N SER A 74 2.05 -12.00 -4.26
CA SER A 74 3.42 -11.52 -4.39
C SER A 74 3.66 -10.16 -3.69
N LEU A 75 2.63 -9.33 -3.52
CA LEU A 75 2.74 -8.01 -2.87
C LEU A 75 2.42 -8.00 -1.37
N LEU A 76 1.88 -9.09 -0.82
CA LEU A 76 1.44 -9.12 0.58
C LEU A 76 2.56 -8.72 1.54
N LYS A 77 3.76 -9.29 1.36
CA LYS A 77 4.91 -9.03 2.23
C LYS A 77 5.35 -7.57 2.17
N ASP A 78 5.46 -7.01 0.97
CA ASP A 78 5.93 -5.65 0.77
C ASP A 78 4.92 -4.62 1.29
N LEU A 79 3.62 -4.86 1.11
CA LEU A 79 2.57 -3.99 1.65
C LEU A 79 2.54 -4.02 3.18
N VAL A 80 2.66 -5.20 3.79
CA VAL A 80 2.72 -5.35 5.25
C VAL A 80 3.96 -4.63 5.78
N LEU A 81 5.14 -4.86 5.21
CA LEU A 81 6.35 -4.16 5.61
C LEU A 81 6.22 -2.64 5.45
N ALA A 82 5.78 -2.16 4.28
CA ALA A 82 5.57 -0.73 4.03
C ALA A 82 4.61 -0.08 5.04
N SER A 83 3.56 -0.80 5.46
CA SER A 83 2.64 -0.33 6.51
C SER A 83 3.31 -0.18 7.87
N MET A 84 4.21 -1.09 8.24
CA MET A 84 4.92 -1.05 9.52
C MET A 84 6.07 -0.04 9.49
N LEU A 85 6.59 0.29 8.31
CA LEU A 85 7.59 1.33 8.15
C LEU A 85 7.00 2.75 8.09
N GLU A 86 5.69 2.89 7.87
CA GLU A 86 5.03 4.20 7.82
C GLU A 86 4.95 4.85 9.22
N PRO A 87 5.59 6.03 9.42
CA PRO A 87 5.61 6.68 10.72
C PRO A 87 4.23 7.13 11.21
N ASN A 88 3.35 7.57 10.29
CA ASN A 88 2.01 8.06 10.61
C ASN A 88 0.99 6.90 10.77
N PRO A 89 0.50 6.63 11.99
CA PRO A 89 -0.43 5.53 12.25
C PRO A 89 -1.77 5.69 11.55
N SER A 90 -2.18 6.91 11.21
CA SER A 90 -3.43 7.17 10.49
C SER A 90 -3.33 6.85 9.00
N SER A 91 -2.11 6.83 8.46
CA SER A 91 -1.86 6.60 7.03
C SER A 91 -1.52 5.14 6.73
N ASN A 92 -0.88 4.42 7.66
CA ASN A 92 -0.53 3.01 7.46
C ASN A 92 -1.74 2.11 7.16
N LYS A 93 -2.95 2.51 7.57
CA LYS A 93 -4.22 1.82 7.29
C LYS A 93 -4.46 1.61 5.78
N PHE A 94 -4.01 2.55 4.95
CA PHE A 94 -4.20 2.47 3.50
C PHE A 94 -3.37 1.35 2.85
N LEU A 95 -2.30 0.91 3.52
CA LEU A 95 -1.44 -0.17 3.07
C LEU A 95 -1.89 -1.53 3.65
N ILE A 96 -2.29 -1.57 4.92
CA ILE A 96 -2.61 -2.83 5.61
C ILE A 96 -4.05 -3.32 5.41
N LEU A 97 -5.04 -2.42 5.34
CA LEU A 97 -6.45 -2.82 5.27
C LEU A 97 -6.79 -3.62 4.00
N PRO A 98 -6.23 -3.31 2.81
CA PRO A 98 -6.39 -4.17 1.64
C PRO A 98 -5.89 -5.61 1.88
N CYS A 99 -4.77 -5.77 2.59
CA CYS A 99 -4.23 -7.08 2.94
C CYS A 99 -5.18 -7.85 3.87
N VAL A 100 -5.72 -7.19 4.90
CA VAL A 100 -6.68 -7.80 5.84
C VAL A 100 -7.96 -8.21 5.10
N LYS A 101 -8.45 -7.38 4.18
CA LYS A 101 -9.65 -7.66 3.39
C LYS A 101 -9.49 -8.90 2.51
N THR A 102 -8.32 -9.10 1.89
CA THR A 102 -8.09 -10.24 0.99
C THR A 102 -7.68 -11.52 1.73
N TYR A 103 -6.84 -11.43 2.77
CA TYR A 103 -6.21 -12.60 3.39
C TYR A 103 -6.66 -12.89 4.83
N GLY A 104 -7.50 -12.03 5.41
CA GLY A 104 -7.87 -12.15 6.82
C GLY A 104 -6.80 -11.63 7.78
N LYS A 105 -7.15 -11.57 9.06
CA LYS A 105 -6.31 -10.98 10.11
C LYS A 105 -5.13 -11.88 10.47
N GLU A 106 -5.37 -13.19 10.50
CA GLU A 106 -4.43 -14.22 10.93
C GLU A 106 -3.20 -14.24 10.02
N MET A 107 -3.41 -14.33 8.70
CA MET A 107 -2.31 -14.32 7.73
C MET A 107 -1.53 -13.01 7.74
N VAL A 108 -2.22 -11.88 7.91
CA VAL A 108 -1.57 -10.57 8.01
C VAL A 108 -0.74 -10.47 9.29
N LYS A 109 -1.26 -10.92 10.44
CA LYS A 109 -0.54 -10.99 11.71
C LYS A 109 0.73 -11.83 11.60
N GLU A 110 0.63 -13.03 11.04
CA GLU A 110 1.78 -13.91 10.82
C GLU A 110 2.83 -13.26 9.94
N THR A 111 2.40 -12.49 8.93
CA THR A 111 3.31 -11.73 8.08
C THR A 111 3.97 -10.58 8.84
N MET A 112 3.22 -9.84 9.67
CA MET A 112 3.77 -8.79 10.52
C MET A 112 4.83 -9.31 11.49
N LEU A 113 4.60 -10.47 12.11
CA LEU A 113 5.54 -11.09 13.06
C LEU A 113 6.90 -11.40 12.42
N LYS A 114 6.95 -11.71 11.12
CA LYS A 114 8.21 -11.95 10.39
C LYS A 114 9.09 -10.71 10.27
N TYR A 115 8.52 -9.52 10.44
CA TYR A 115 9.21 -8.24 10.30
C TYR A 115 9.25 -7.43 11.61
N SER A 116 8.73 -7.97 12.72
CA SER A 116 8.69 -7.27 14.01
C SER A 116 10.08 -6.89 14.54
N THR A 117 11.11 -7.63 14.13
CA THR A 117 12.51 -7.37 14.50
C THR A 117 13.27 -6.51 13.48
N HIS A 118 12.62 -6.01 12.43
CA HIS A 118 13.26 -5.13 11.46
C HIS A 118 13.66 -3.81 12.15
N PRO A 119 14.90 -3.31 12.02
CA PRO A 119 15.39 -2.16 12.80
C PRO A 119 14.49 -0.93 12.72
N GLN A 120 14.05 -0.55 11.52
CA GLN A 120 13.15 0.59 11.33
C GLN A 120 11.71 0.34 11.81
N VAL A 121 11.27 -0.93 11.88
CA VAL A 121 9.95 -1.26 12.45
C VAL A 121 10.00 -1.08 13.97
N ILE A 122 11.10 -1.47 14.61
CA ILE A 122 11.35 -1.24 16.03
C ILE A 122 11.42 0.26 16.31
N GLU A 123 12.26 0.99 15.57
CA GLU A 123 12.45 2.44 15.73
C GLU A 123 11.12 3.22 15.62
N ASN A 124 10.27 2.82 14.67
CA ASN A 124 9.00 3.50 14.43
C ASN A 124 7.84 2.99 15.29
N ASP A 125 8.04 2.02 16.18
CA ASP A 125 6.95 1.28 16.85
C ASP A 125 5.90 0.77 15.84
N GLY A 126 6.36 0.36 14.66
CA GLY A 126 5.54 0.08 13.49
C GLY A 126 4.56 -1.06 13.69
N PHE A 127 4.98 -2.10 14.39
CA PHE A 127 4.14 -3.25 14.70
C PHE A 127 2.89 -2.83 15.50
N ASN A 128 3.07 -2.08 16.59
CA ASN A 128 1.96 -1.67 17.45
C ASN A 128 1.02 -0.68 16.75
N LYS A 129 1.58 0.24 15.95
CA LYS A 129 0.81 1.17 15.13
C LYS A 129 -0.08 0.45 14.12
N VAL A 130 0.41 -0.62 13.49
CA VAL A 130 -0.37 -1.41 12.52
C VAL A 130 -1.34 -2.38 13.21
N ALA A 131 -0.96 -2.93 14.37
CA ALA A 131 -1.75 -3.89 15.15
C ALA A 131 -3.16 -3.38 15.50
N TYR A 132 -3.33 -2.06 15.67
CA TYR A 132 -4.64 -1.43 15.84
C TYR A 132 -5.61 -1.76 14.69
N TRP A 133 -5.15 -1.63 13.43
CA TRP A 133 -5.98 -1.86 12.24
C TRP A 133 -6.24 -3.34 11.95
N VAL A 134 -5.36 -4.22 12.41
CA VAL A 134 -5.51 -5.68 12.27
C VAL A 134 -6.39 -6.27 13.39
N GLY A 135 -6.79 -5.46 14.38
CA GLY A 135 -7.60 -5.90 15.52
C GLY A 135 -6.82 -6.76 16.51
N LEU A 136 -5.51 -6.50 16.64
CA LEU A 136 -4.60 -7.18 17.56
C LEU A 136 -4.34 -6.40 18.84
N ARG A 137 -4.87 -5.18 18.94
CA ARG A 137 -4.79 -4.37 20.15
C ARG A 137 -5.89 -4.86 21.11
N ASN A 138 -5.50 -5.56 22.17
CA ASN A 138 -6.40 -5.77 23.30
C ASN A 138 -6.77 -4.39 23.84
N VAL A 139 -8.07 -4.11 23.91
CA VAL A 139 -8.60 -3.00 24.72
C VAL A 139 -8.59 -3.46 26.17
#